data_AF-A0A7C4DCC5-F1
#
_entry.id   AF-A0A7C4DCC5-F1
#
_cell.length_a   1.000
_cell.length_b   1.000
_cell.length_c   1.000
_cell.angle_alpha   90.00
_cell.angle_beta   90.00
_cell.angle_gamma   90.00
#
_symmetry.space_group_name_H-M   'P 1'
#
loop_
_entity.id
_entity.type
_entity.pdbx_description
1 polymer ?
#
loop_
_entity_poly.entity_id
_entity_poly.type
_entity_poly.pdbx_seq_one_letter_code
_entity_poly.pdbx_strand_id
1 'polypeptide(L)' 'MLRSRRRSLKKTLIYRLVVDPVALLVTYIFTGEFSGSIIAVVLIETFSTAFYYVLERLM' A
#
# COMPACT_ATOMS: atom_id res chain seq x y z
N MET A 1 -7.29 9.10 -23.08
CA MET A 1 -7.49 8.67 -21.66
C MET A 1 -6.47 7.66 -21.14
N LEU A 2 -5.96 6.69 -21.93
CA LEU A 2 -4.97 5.68 -21.47
C LEU A 2 -3.61 6.21 -20.96
N ARG A 3 -3.11 7.33 -21.51
CA ARG A 3 -1.84 7.94 -21.10
C ARG A 3 -1.86 8.47 -19.66
N SER A 4 -2.99 9.00 -19.21
CA SER A 4 -3.17 9.52 -17.85
C SER A 4 -3.13 8.40 -16.81
N ARG A 5 -3.84 7.29 -17.08
CA ARG A 5 -3.86 6.09 -16.22
C ARG A 5 -2.47 5.51 -15.98
N ARG A 6 -1.65 5.38 -17.03
CA ARG A 6 -0.25 4.88 -16.88
C ARG A 6 0.64 5.82 -16.06
N ARG A 7 0.42 7.12 -16.13
CA ARG A 7 1.18 8.11 -15.33
C ARG A 7 0.78 8.07 -13.85
N SER A 8 -0.51 7.85 -13.57
CA SER A 8 -1.04 7.63 -12.22
C SER A 8 -0.53 6.31 -11.61
N LEU A 9 -0.53 5.21 -12.38
CA LEU A 9 0.02 3.93 -11.92
C LEU A 9 1.52 4.02 -11.59
N LYS A 10 2.32 4.74 -12.40
CA LYS A 10 3.75 4.95 -12.12
C LYS A 10 3.98 5.71 -10.81
N LYS A 11 3.20 6.77 -10.55
CA LYS A 11 3.29 7.50 -9.27
C LYS A 11 2.94 6.61 -8.08
N THR A 12 1.90 5.80 -8.23
CA THR A 12 1.46 4.85 -7.19
C THR A 12 2.51 3.79 -6.93
N LEU A 13 3.12 3.22 -7.97
CA LEU A 13 4.21 2.25 -7.86
C LEU A 13 5.45 2.83 -7.18
N ILE A 14 5.85 4.05 -7.53
CA ILE A 14 7.01 4.72 -6.90
C ILE A 14 6.73 4.99 -5.42
N TYR A 15 5.53 5.47 -5.10
CA TYR A 15 5.11 5.69 -3.71
C TYR A 15 5.18 4.38 -2.91
N ARG A 16 4.61 3.29 -3.45
CA ARG A 16 4.65 1.96 -2.83
C ARG A 16 6.06 1.42 -2.63
N LEU A 17 6.93 1.60 -3.62
CA LEU A 17 8.32 1.13 -3.53
C LEU A 17 9.11 1.81 -2.40
N VAL A 18 8.68 2.99 -1.94
CA VAL A 18 9.30 3.69 -0.81
C VAL A 18 8.57 3.38 0.51
N VAL A 19 7.24 3.33 0.49
CA VAL A 19 6.43 3.17 1.71
C VAL A 19 6.41 1.72 2.18
N ASP A 20 6.29 0.74 1.28
CA ASP A 20 6.19 -0.68 1.64
C ASP A 20 7.44 -1.17 2.39
N PRO A 21 8.68 -0.85 1.97
CA PRO A 21 9.88 -1.25 2.71
C PRO A 21 9.98 -0.61 4.09
N VAL A 22 9.53 0.65 4.23
CA VAL A 22 9.52 1.34 5.52
C VAL A 22 8.50 0.70 6.44
N ALA A 23 7.29 0.43 5.94
CA ALA A 23 6.25 -0.25 6.70
C ALA A 23 6.72 -1.64 7.15
N LEU A 24 7.30 -2.43 6.23
CA LEU A 24 7.89 -3.74 6.53
C LEU A 24 8.96 -3.67 7.61
N LEU A 25 9.90 -2.73 7.48
CA LEU A 25 11.00 -2.55 8.43
C LEU A 25 10.47 -2.16 9.81
N VAL A 26 9.50 -1.26 9.88
CA VAL A 26 8.85 -0.86 11.13
C VAL A 26 8.14 -2.06 11.76
N THR A 27 7.27 -2.77 11.03
CA THR A 27 6.59 -3.96 11.57
C THR A 27 7.57 -5.03 12.01
N TYR A 28 8.67 -5.23 11.27
CA TYR A 28 9.68 -6.22 11.63
C TYR A 28 10.43 -5.82 12.92
N ILE A 29 10.78 -4.55 13.07
CA ILE A 29 11.41 -4.04 14.30
C ILE A 29 10.49 -4.24 15.51
N PHE A 30 9.18 -4.03 15.36
CA PHE A 30 8.23 -4.15 16.46
C PHE A 30 7.83 -5.59 16.79
N THR A 31 7.75 -6.47 15.79
CA THR A 31 7.23 -7.84 15.96
C THR A 31 8.32 -8.91 15.98
N GLY A 32 9.49 -8.65 15.39
CA GLY A 32 10.52 -9.65 15.14
C GLY A 32 10.15 -10.69 14.07
N GLU A 33 8.94 -10.64 13.50
CA GLU A 33 8.44 -11.64 12.55
C GLU A 33 8.39 -11.09 11.12
N PHE A 34 9.24 -11.63 10.25
CA PHE A 34 9.34 -11.16 8.87
C PHE A 34 8.11 -11.54 8.01
N SER A 35 7.64 -12.78 8.09
CA SER A 35 6.47 -13.25 7.36
C SER A 35 5.18 -12.55 7.82
N GLY A 36 5.01 -12.39 9.14
CA GLY A 36 3.90 -11.65 9.74
C GLY A 36 3.87 -10.18 9.31
N SER A 37 5.04 -9.54 9.24
CA SER A 37 5.20 -8.18 8.75
C SER A 37 4.75 -8.01 7.29
N ILE A 38 5.12 -8.95 6.41
CA ILE A 38 4.69 -8.94 5.01
C ILE A 38 3.17 -9.04 4.89
N ILE A 39 2.58 -9.99 5.61
CA ILE A 39 1.13 -10.21 5.58
C ILE A 39 0.40 -8.97 6.12
N ALA A 40 0.89 -8.38 7.22
CA ALA A 40 0.30 -7.18 7.81
C ALA A 40 0.32 -5.99 6.85
N VAL A 41 1.45 -5.72 6.21
CA VAL A 41 1.58 -4.61 5.24
C VAL A 41 0.65 -4.81 4.06
N VAL A 42 0.60 -6.01 3.47
CA VAL A 42 -0.29 -6.32 2.33
C VAL A 42 -1.77 -6.16 2.72
N LEU A 43 -2.13 -6.60 3.93
CA LEU A 43 -3.51 -6.55 4.41
C LEU A 43 -3.96 -5.10 4.66
N ILE A 44 -3.11 -4.30 5.31
CA ILE A 44 -3.37 -2.87 5.55
C ILE A 44 -3.48 -2.09 4.23
N GLU A 45 -2.57 -2.32 3.28
CA GLU A 45 -2.60 -1.72 1.94
C GLU A 45 -3.89 -2.05 1.19
N THR A 46 -4.29 -3.32 1.20
CA THR A 46 -5.50 -3.80 0.53
C THR A 46 -6.75 -3.19 1.15
N PHE A 47 -6.81 -3.18 2.48
CA PHE A 47 -7.94 -2.63 3.22
C PHE A 47 -8.05 -1.11 3.02
N SER A 48 -6.93 -0.39 3.08
CA SER A 48 -6.89 1.06 2.86
C SER A 48 -7.32 1.41 1.44
N THR A 49 -6.83 0.67 0.44
CA THR A 49 -7.24 0.87 -0.96
C THR A 49 -8.74 0.62 -1.14
N ALA A 50 -9.26 -0.48 -0.60
CA ALA A 50 -10.68 -0.79 -0.66
C ALA A 50 -11.53 0.28 0.06
N PHE A 51 -11.07 0.74 1.22
CA PHE A 51 -11.72 1.79 1.99
C PHE A 51 -11.76 3.11 1.21
N TYR A 52 -10.65 3.53 0.59
CA TYR A 52 -10.63 4.72 -0.25
C TYR A 52 -11.60 4.62 -1.43
N TYR A 53 -11.67 3.47 -2.11
CA TYR A 53 -12.63 3.27 -3.20
C TYR A 53 -14.09 3.29 -2.73
N VAL A 54 -14.39 2.70 -1.58
CA VAL A 54 -15.73 2.72 -1.01
C VAL A 54 -16.10 4.13 -0.56
N LEU A 55 -15.19 4.85 0.08
CA LEU A 55 -15.39 6.21 0.56
C LEU A 55 -15.60 7.19 -0.62
N GLU A 56 -14.79 7.09 -1.67
CA GLU A 56 -14.93 7.87 -2.91
C GLU A 56 -16.26 7.60 -3.63
N ARG A 57 -16.89 6.43 -3.40
CA ARG A 57 -18.22 6.12 -3.95
C ARG A 57 -19.37 6.64 -3.09
N LEU A 58 -19.10 6.92 -1.80
CA LEU A 58 -20.09 7.32 -0.81
C LEU A 58 -20.19 8.84 -0.67
N MET A 59 -19.08 9.56 -0.90
CA MET A 59 -19.03 11.02 -1.08
C MET A 59 -19.21 11.42 -2.54
#